data_AF-A0A498AQ24-F1
#
_entry.id   AF-A0A498AQ24-F1
#
_cell.length_a   1.000
_cell.length_b   1.000
_cell.length_c   1.000
_cell.angle_alpha   90.00
_cell.angle_beta   90.00
_cell.angle_gamma   90.00
#
_symmetry.space_group_name_H-M   'P 1'
#
loop_
_entity.id
_entity.type
_entity.pdbx_description
1 polymer ?
#
loop_
_entity_poly.entity_id
_entity_poly.type
_entity_poly.pdbx_seq_one_letter_code
_entity_poly.pdbx_strand_id
1 'polypeptide(L)'
;MRAVYPGSFDPFTPGHLDVVNRARGLFDEVVVLVAVNSTKQPSADEEERAAAVRAILPVGWTSVTVAAWSGLTSAYCRRHDVGVIVRGVRNTTDLQSEYRLAAMNQSLGVPTVFLPAQPELAAVSSTAVRTLGKVPSSTRP
;
A
#
# COMPACT_ATOMS: atom_id res chain seq x y z
N MET A 1 -3.82 9.31 -16.56
CA MET A 1 -4.10 9.65 -15.16
C MET A 1 -3.11 8.94 -14.24
N ARG A 2 -2.55 9.66 -13.26
CA ARG A 2 -1.61 9.15 -12.25
C ARG A 2 -2.34 8.71 -10.98
N ALA A 3 -1.95 7.56 -10.44
CA ALA A 3 -2.53 6.97 -9.24
C ALA A 3 -1.51 6.85 -8.11
N VAL A 4 -1.98 6.91 -6.86
CA VAL A 4 -1.19 6.58 -5.68
C VAL A 4 -1.77 5.36 -4.98
N TYR A 5 -0.94 4.36 -4.70
CA TYR A 5 -1.24 3.25 -3.82
C TYR A 5 -0.53 3.47 -2.48
N PRO A 6 -1.19 4.08 -1.48
CA PRO A 6 -0.56 4.38 -0.20
C PRO A 6 -0.52 3.14 0.70
N GLY A 7 0.41 3.09 1.64
CA GLY A 7 0.44 2.03 2.63
C GLY A 7 1.64 2.14 3.57
N SER A 8 1.55 1.49 4.74
CA SER A 8 2.73 1.37 5.61
C SER A 8 3.75 0.40 5.06
N PHE A 9 3.30 -0.62 4.31
CA PHE A 9 4.12 -1.66 3.67
C PHE A 9 5.15 -2.28 4.62
N ASP A 10 4.68 -2.70 5.78
CA ASP A 10 5.50 -3.22 6.89
C ASP A 10 5.06 -4.65 7.28
N PRO A 11 5.54 -5.68 6.55
CA PRO A 11 6.31 -5.62 5.29
C PRO A 11 5.43 -5.51 4.04
N PHE A 12 6.05 -5.25 2.89
CA PHE A 12 5.42 -5.39 1.58
C PHE A 12 5.19 -6.88 1.26
N THR A 13 3.98 -7.25 0.82
CA THR A 13 3.57 -8.65 0.65
C THR A 13 3.22 -8.94 -0.82
N PRO A 14 3.10 -10.22 -1.22
CA PRO A 14 2.62 -10.59 -2.55
C PRO A 14 1.24 -10.00 -2.88
N GLY A 15 0.35 -9.85 -1.89
CA GLY A 15 -0.94 -9.19 -2.08
C GLY A 15 -0.81 -7.71 -2.44
N HIS A 16 0.18 -7.00 -1.87
CA HIS A 16 0.47 -5.62 -2.28
C HIS A 16 1.02 -5.58 -3.71
N LEU A 17 1.89 -6.52 -4.08
CA LEU A 17 2.43 -6.60 -5.44
C LEU A 17 1.32 -6.84 -6.49
N ASP A 18 0.34 -7.69 -6.18
CA ASP A 18 -0.83 -7.90 -7.06
C ASP A 18 -1.64 -6.62 -7.27
N VAL A 19 -1.90 -5.87 -6.19
CA VAL A 19 -2.61 -4.58 -6.29
C VAL A 19 -1.86 -3.61 -7.19
N VAL A 20 -0.53 -3.51 -7.06
CA VAL A 20 0.30 -2.67 -7.94
C VAL A 20 0.26 -3.18 -9.39
N ASN A 21 0.37 -4.50 -9.61
CA ASN A 21 0.31 -5.12 -10.92
C ASN A 21 -1.00 -4.83 -11.65
N ARG A 22 -2.11 -4.83 -10.92
CA ARG A 22 -3.44 -4.54 -11.47
C ARG A 22 -3.64 -3.05 -11.69
N ALA A 23 -3.20 -2.22 -10.76
CA ALA A 23 -3.26 -0.77 -10.90
C ALA A 23 -2.49 -0.26 -12.11
N ARG A 24 -1.29 -0.81 -12.42
CA ARG A 24 -0.51 -0.40 -13.61
C ARG A 24 -1.20 -0.75 -14.94
N GLY A 25 -2.19 -1.63 -14.94
CA GLY A 25 -3.02 -1.92 -16.11
C GLY A 25 -4.21 -0.97 -16.28
N LEU A 26 -4.48 -0.12 -15.28
CA LEU A 26 -5.63 0.81 -15.24
C LEU A 26 -5.20 2.28 -15.31
N PHE A 27 -3.94 2.58 -14.99
CA PHE A 27 -3.41 3.94 -14.88
C PHE A 27 -2.07 4.07 -15.61
N ASP A 28 -1.79 5.26 -16.13
CA ASP A 28 -0.54 5.53 -16.86
C ASP A 28 0.68 5.44 -15.95
N GLU A 29 0.51 5.88 -14.70
CA GLU A 29 1.54 5.86 -13.67
C GLU A 29 0.94 5.47 -12.31
N VAL A 30 1.67 4.65 -11.55
CA VAL A 30 1.31 4.24 -10.19
C VAL A 30 2.48 4.58 -9.25
N VAL A 31 2.19 5.39 -8.24
CA VAL A 31 3.13 5.67 -7.15
C VAL A 31 2.78 4.77 -5.96
N VAL A 32 3.67 3.86 -5.59
CA VAL A 32 3.60 3.16 -4.31
C VAL A 32 4.09 4.14 -3.23
N LEU A 33 3.16 4.70 -2.46
CA LEU A 33 3.46 5.72 -1.47
C LEU A 33 3.62 5.08 -0.09
N VAL A 34 4.86 4.93 0.36
CA VAL A 34 5.18 4.45 1.69
C VAL A 34 4.93 5.58 2.68
N ALA A 35 3.81 5.52 3.39
CA ALA A 35 3.38 6.56 4.30
C ALA A 35 3.14 6.00 5.71
N VAL A 36 3.53 6.79 6.71
CA VAL A 36 3.24 6.51 8.11
C VAL A 36 1.96 7.25 8.47
N ASN A 37 0.95 6.49 8.89
CA ASN A 37 -0.15 7.10 9.64
C ASN A 37 0.38 7.30 11.08
N SER A 38 0.29 8.51 11.62
CA SER A 38 0.93 8.94 12.88
C SER A 38 0.59 8.11 14.12
N THR A 39 -0.40 7.21 14.01
CA THR A 39 -0.83 6.28 15.06
C THR A 39 -0.11 4.93 15.05
N LYS A 40 0.71 4.63 14.03
CA LYS A 40 1.48 3.38 13.95
C LYS A 40 2.97 3.66 14.19
N GLN A 41 3.61 2.84 15.03
CA GLN A 41 5.07 2.78 15.18
C GLN A 41 5.59 1.65 14.27
N PRO A 42 6.08 1.96 13.06
CA PRO A 42 6.61 0.95 12.16
C PRO A 42 7.97 0.43 12.66
N SER A 43 8.42 -0.73 12.15
CA SER A 43 9.69 -1.34 12.60
C SER A 43 10.95 -0.71 12.02
N ALA A 44 10.80 0.20 11.05
CA ALA A 44 11.88 0.90 10.34
C ALA A 44 11.40 2.32 9.99
N ASP A 45 12.25 3.19 9.44
CA ASP A 45 11.80 4.47 8.89
C ASP A 45 11.10 4.30 7.52
N GLU A 46 10.38 5.32 7.05
CA GLU A 46 9.67 5.26 5.78
C GLU A 46 10.58 5.09 4.55
N GLU A 47 11.82 5.59 4.57
CA GLU A 47 12.72 5.48 3.42
C GLU A 47 13.35 4.10 3.31
N GLU A 48 13.70 3.47 4.42
CA GLU A 48 14.17 2.08 4.45
C GLU A 48 13.08 1.13 3.94
N ARG A 49 11.82 1.35 4.36
CA ARG A 49 10.69 0.60 3.79
C ARG A 49 10.48 0.90 2.31
N ALA A 50 10.60 2.15 1.87
CA ALA A 50 10.54 2.50 0.45
C ALA A 50 11.66 1.82 -0.35
N ALA A 51 12.88 1.76 0.17
CA ALA A 51 13.99 1.05 -0.45
C ALA A 51 13.70 -0.46 -0.56
N ALA A 52 13.16 -1.08 0.50
CA ALA A 52 12.74 -2.48 0.47
C ALA A 52 11.65 -2.73 -0.59
N VAL A 53 10.67 -1.84 -0.72
CA VAL A 53 9.65 -1.93 -1.78
C VAL A 53 10.27 -1.81 -3.16
N ARG A 54 11.17 -0.83 -3.38
CA ARG A 54 11.89 -0.65 -4.66
C ARG A 54 12.64 -1.91 -5.06
N ALA A 55 13.27 -2.60 -4.12
CA ALA A 55 14.02 -3.84 -4.37
C ALA A 55 13.13 -5.04 -4.78
N ILE A 56 11.84 -5.03 -4.39
CA ILE A 56 10.87 -6.09 -4.71
C ILE A 56 10.20 -5.86 -6.06
N LEU A 57 10.08 -4.61 -6.50
CA LEU A 57 9.39 -4.28 -7.75
C LEU A 57 10.14 -4.83 -8.97
N PRO A 58 9.41 -5.39 -9.98
CA PRO A 58 10.04 -5.86 -11.21
C PRO A 58 10.75 -4.73 -11.97
N VAL A 59 11.98 -4.98 -12.39
CA VAL A 59 12.84 -3.99 -13.10
C VAL A 59 12.19 -3.44 -14.39
N GLY A 60 11.32 -4.22 -15.04
CA GLY A 60 10.62 -3.80 -16.27
C GLY A 60 9.40 -2.89 -16.05
N TRP A 61 9.03 -2.57 -14.82
CA TRP A 61 7.84 -1.74 -14.53
C TRP A 61 8.19 -0.26 -14.52
N THR A 62 8.25 0.34 -15.71
CA THR A 62 8.60 1.77 -15.89
C THR A 62 7.49 2.73 -15.45
N SER A 63 6.24 2.28 -15.42
CA SER A 63 5.08 3.06 -14.96
C SER A 63 4.88 3.03 -13.44
N VAL A 64 5.75 2.35 -12.69
CA VAL A 64 5.61 2.21 -11.24
C VAL A 64 6.80 2.87 -10.54
N THR A 65 6.51 3.79 -9.62
CA THR A 65 7.52 4.47 -8.79
C THR A 65 7.23 4.28 -7.31
N VAL A 66 8.24 4.50 -6.46
CA VAL A 66 8.10 4.37 -5.00
C VAL A 66 8.57 5.65 -4.34
N ALA A 67 7.72 6.22 -3.49
CA ALA A 67 8.03 7.43 -2.72
C ALA A 67 7.76 7.18 -1.23
N ALA A 68 8.62 7.71 -0.37
CA ALA A 68 8.34 7.85 1.05
C ALA A 68 7.62 9.18 1.29
N TRP A 69 6.69 9.20 2.24
CA TRP A 69 5.97 10.43 2.60
C TRP A 69 5.55 10.45 4.05
N SER A 70 5.88 11.56 4.71
CA SER A 70 5.39 11.89 6.03
C SER A 70 4.24 12.89 5.92
N GLY A 71 3.04 12.47 6.31
CA GLY A 71 1.82 13.28 6.29
C GLY A 71 0.65 12.62 5.58
N LEU A 72 -0.39 13.41 5.32
CA LEU A 72 -1.63 12.93 4.71
C LEU A 72 -1.43 12.54 3.24
N THR A 73 -1.96 11.39 2.83
CA THR A 73 -1.94 10.96 1.42
C THR A 73 -2.63 11.97 0.50
N SER A 74 -3.75 12.55 0.92
CA SER A 74 -4.45 13.59 0.15
C SER A 74 -3.58 14.84 -0.08
N ALA A 75 -2.69 15.17 0.85
CA ALA A 75 -1.74 16.27 0.67
C ALA A 75 -0.66 15.91 -0.36
N TYR A 76 -0.17 14.67 -0.37
CA TYR A 76 0.71 14.17 -1.42
C TYR A 76 0.02 14.26 -2.78
N CYS A 77 -1.22 13.78 -2.88
CA CYS A 77 -1.98 13.80 -4.13
C CYS A 77 -2.13 15.21 -4.69
N ARG A 78 -2.50 16.19 -3.84
CA ARG A 78 -2.58 17.61 -4.28
C ARG A 78 -1.24 18.19 -4.69
N ARG A 79 -0.16 17.88 -3.98
CA ARG A 79 1.19 18.42 -4.26
C ARG A 79 1.76 17.89 -5.59
N HIS A 80 1.40 16.66 -5.95
CA HIS A 80 1.99 15.93 -7.08
C HIS A 80 1.01 15.68 -8.23
N ASP A 81 -0.11 16.41 -8.24
CA ASP A 81 -1.18 16.33 -9.25
C ASP A 81 -1.63 14.88 -9.53
N VAL A 82 -1.85 14.13 -8.45
CA VAL A 82 -2.32 12.74 -8.53
C VAL A 82 -3.84 12.73 -8.44
N GLY A 83 -4.47 12.18 -9.48
CA GLY A 83 -5.93 12.22 -9.65
C GLY A 83 -6.69 11.13 -8.89
N VAL A 84 -6.04 10.12 -8.34
CA VAL A 84 -6.75 8.98 -7.71
C VAL A 84 -5.89 8.23 -6.69
N ILE A 85 -6.54 7.75 -5.63
CA ILE A 85 -5.98 6.82 -4.65
C ILE A 85 -6.47 5.40 -4.96
N VAL A 86 -5.57 4.43 -5.00
CA VAL A 86 -5.91 3.00 -5.12
C VAL A 86 -5.83 2.36 -3.74
N ARG A 87 -6.77 1.49 -3.39
CA ARG A 87 -6.75 0.71 -2.14
C ARG A 87 -7.07 -0.76 -2.42
N GLY A 88 -6.26 -1.66 -1.87
CA GLY A 88 -6.56 -3.09 -1.86
C GLY A 88 -7.47 -3.44 -0.68
N VAL A 89 -8.54 -4.20 -0.90
CA VAL A 89 -9.47 -4.64 0.16
C VAL A 89 -9.57 -6.16 0.17
N ARG A 90 -9.38 -6.79 1.33
CA ARG A 90 -9.34 -8.27 1.43
C ARG A 90 -10.65 -8.88 1.89
N ASN A 91 -11.41 -8.15 2.68
CA ASN A 91 -12.68 -8.59 3.23
C ASN A 91 -13.59 -7.38 3.50
N THR A 92 -14.81 -7.66 3.94
CA THR A 92 -15.83 -6.65 4.24
C THR A 92 -15.42 -5.71 5.39
N THR A 93 -14.68 -6.21 6.39
CA THR A 93 -14.19 -5.41 7.53
C THR A 93 -13.16 -4.37 7.11
N ASP A 94 -12.18 -4.77 6.28
CA ASP A 94 -11.20 -3.85 5.70
C ASP A 94 -11.93 -2.78 4.89
N LEU A 95 -12.87 -3.20 4.03
CA LEU A 95 -13.64 -2.31 3.17
C LEU A 95 -14.40 -1.23 3.96
N GLN A 96 -14.99 -1.56 5.12
CA GLN A 96 -15.68 -0.57 5.95
C GLN A 96 -14.75 0.54 6.45
N SER A 97 -13.54 0.19 6.90
CA SER A 97 -12.55 1.17 7.37
C SER A 97 -12.05 2.02 6.20
N GLU A 98 -11.82 1.38 5.06
CA GLU A 98 -11.37 2.02 3.83
C GLU A 98 -12.41 2.97 3.23
N TYR A 99 -13.70 2.65 3.32
CA TYR A 99 -14.79 3.54 2.88
C TYR A 99 -14.78 4.87 3.63
N ARG A 100 -14.50 4.85 4.95
CA ARG A 100 -14.40 6.08 5.74
C ARG A 100 -13.24 6.95 5.28
N LEU A 101 -12.08 6.34 5.03
CA LEU A 101 -10.91 7.04 4.48
C LEU A 101 -11.19 7.60 3.08
N ALA A 102 -11.84 6.83 2.22
CA ALA A 102 -12.21 7.26 0.88
C ALA A 102 -13.19 8.43 0.89
N ALA A 103 -14.19 8.44 1.77
CA ALA A 103 -15.11 9.56 1.92
C ALA A 103 -14.39 10.85 2.35
N MET A 104 -13.42 10.75 3.27
CA MET A 104 -12.58 11.89 3.66
C MET A 104 -11.66 12.37 2.54
N ASN A 105 -11.07 11.46 1.75
CA ASN A 105 -10.26 11.85 0.60
C ASN A 105 -11.12 12.50 -0.51
N GLN A 106 -12.34 12.00 -0.71
CA GLN A 106 -13.29 12.55 -1.67
C GLN A 106 -13.70 13.98 -1.31
N SER A 107 -13.95 14.29 -0.03
CA SER A 107 -14.24 15.66 0.41
C SER A 107 -13.04 16.62 0.22
N LEU A 108 -11.83 16.06 0.04
CA LEU A 108 -10.61 16.77 -0.30
C LEU A 108 -10.29 16.76 -1.81
N GLY A 109 -11.22 16.27 -2.64
CA GLY A 109 -11.11 16.26 -4.10
C GLY A 109 -10.36 15.07 -4.70
N VAL A 110 -10.05 14.03 -3.92
CA VAL A 110 -9.26 12.88 -4.39
C VAL A 110 -10.09 11.59 -4.31
N PRO A 111 -10.57 11.06 -5.45
CA PRO A 111 -11.36 9.83 -5.47
C PRO A 111 -10.52 8.60 -5.11
N THR A 112 -11.21 7.56 -4.66
CA THR A 112 -10.60 6.27 -4.31
C THR A 112 -11.14 5.14 -5.19
N VAL A 113 -10.25 4.32 -5.73
CA VAL A 113 -10.56 3.06 -6.43
C VAL A 113 -10.20 1.89 -5.53
N PHE A 114 -11.18 1.01 -5.30
CA PHE A 114 -10.98 -0.23 -4.54
C PHE A 114 -10.71 -1.41 -5.45
N LEU A 115 -9.63 -2.14 -5.17
CA LEU A 115 -9.32 -3.40 -5.82
C LEU A 115 -9.50 -4.54 -4.81
N PRO A 116 -10.45 -5.47 -5.01
CA PRO A 116 -10.57 -6.63 -4.15
C PRO A 116 -9.33 -7.51 -4.31
N ALA A 117 -8.76 -7.99 -3.20
CA ALA A 117 -7.63 -8.90 -3.21
C ALA A 117 -8.03 -10.22 -3.88
N GLN A 118 -7.09 -10.83 -4.62
CA GLN A 118 -7.30 -12.18 -5.14
C GLN A 118 -7.47 -13.18 -3.98
N PRO A 119 -8.41 -14.15 -4.08
CA PRO A 119 -8.68 -15.11 -3.02
C PRO A 119 -7.44 -15.85 -2.54
N GLU A 120 -6.52 -16.20 -3.45
CA GLU A 120 -5.28 -16.92 -3.11
C GLU A 120 -4.29 -16.07 -2.28
N LEU A 121 -4.39 -14.75 -2.37
CA LEU A 121 -3.50 -13.78 -1.70
C LEU A 121 -4.15 -13.12 -0.47
N ALA A 122 -5.46 -13.24 -0.30
CA ALA A 122 -6.21 -12.62 0.80
C ALA A 122 -5.78 -13.12 2.19
N ALA A 123 -5.25 -14.34 2.28
CA ALA A 123 -4.76 -14.94 3.53
C ALA A 123 -3.43 -14.35 4.03
N VAL A 124 -2.66 -13.67 3.18
CA VAL A 124 -1.32 -13.16 3.53
C VAL A 124 -1.43 -11.69 3.96
N SER A 125 -1.56 -11.46 5.26
CA SER A 125 -1.52 -10.10 5.84
C SER A 125 -0.14 -9.76 6.39
N SER A 126 0.32 -8.51 6.22
CA SER A 126 1.56 -8.02 6.84
C SER A 126 1.58 -8.23 8.36
N THR A 127 0.42 -8.11 9.01
CA THR A 127 0.26 -8.42 10.43
C THR A 127 0.53 -9.89 10.75
N ALA A 128 -0.02 -10.83 9.96
CA ALA A 128 0.23 -12.26 10.15
C ALA A 128 1.69 -12.63 9.89
N VAL A 129 2.30 -12.07 8.84
CA VAL A 129 3.73 -12.27 8.54
C VAL A 129 4.61 -11.77 9.69
N ARG A 130 4.30 -10.60 10.26
CA ARG A 130 5.02 -10.07 11.43
C ARG A 130 4.87 -10.98 12.66
N THR A 131 3.70 -11.57 12.90
CA THR A 131 3.49 -12.49 14.02
C THR A 131 4.29 -13.78 13.85
N LEU A 132 4.35 -14.35 12.65
CA LEU A 132 5.12 -15.56 12.37
C LEU A 132 6.64 -15.34 12.45
N GLY A 133 7.12 -14.18 11.99
CA GLY A 133 8.54 -13.81 12.10
C GLY A 133 9.04 -13.54 13.52
N LYS A 134 8.13 -13.43 14.51
CA LYS A 134 8.46 -13.22 15.93
C LYS A 134 8.52 -14.51 16.76
N VAL A 135 8.24 -15.68 16.18
CA VAL A 135 8.39 -16.96 16.89
C VAL A 135 9.89 -17.30 16.98
N PRO A 136 10.48 -17.45 18.19
CA PRO A 136 11.87 -17.84 18.32
C PRO A 136 12.10 -19.21 17.68
N SER A 137 13.23 -19.37 16.99
CA SER A 137 13.64 -20.58 16.29
C SER A 137 14.03 -21.76 17.22
N SER A 138 13.31 -21.97 18.32
CA SER A 138 13.56 -23.08 19.25
C SER A 138 12.35 -24.02 19.32
N THR A 139 12.05 -24.68 18.20
CA THR A 139 11.48 -26.05 18.18
C THR A 139 11.42 -26.49 16.71
N ARG A 140 12.49 -27.11 16.24
CA ARG A 140 12.37 -28.18 15.25
C ARG A 140 12.69 -29.50 15.97
N PRO A 141 11.92 -30.56 15.72
CA PRO A 141 12.14 -31.87 16.34
C PRO A 141 13.51 -32.45 15.96
#